data_AF-A0A5K3FSJ4-F1
#
_entry.id   AF-A0A5K3FSJ4-F1
#
_cell.length_a   1.000
_cell.length_b   1.000
_cell.length_c   1.000
_cell.angle_alpha   90.00
_cell.angle_beta   90.00
_cell.angle_gamma   90.00
#
_symmetry.space_group_name_H-M   'P 1'
#
loop_
_entity.id
_entity.type
_entity.pdbx_description
1 polymer ?
#
loop_
_entity_poly.entity_id
_entity_poly.type
_entity_poly.pdbx_seq_one_letter_code
_entity_poly.pdbx_strand_id
1 'polypeptide(L)' 'LVCIYKPSDRLVAARPYERGESCSQCPDGYGCQRNQCYRDTPATASIAMTTTSIGTVLSTIEALIFAMLLLHCF' A
#
# COMPACT_ATOMS: atom_id res chain seq x y z
N LEU A 1 1.65 -10.50 6.80
CA LEU A 1 1.93 -9.38 5.87
C LEU A 1 2.84 -8.39 6.60
N VAL A 2 3.94 -7.96 5.97
CA VAL A 2 4.91 -7.01 6.55
C VAL A 2 5.20 -5.92 5.51
N CYS A 3 5.20 -4.65 5.93
CA CYS A 3 5.50 -3.51 5.08
C CYS A 3 6.79 -2.82 5.55
N ILE A 4 7.62 -2.39 4.60
CA ILE A 4 8.89 -1.70 4.85
C ILE A 4 8.79 -0.31 4.22
N TYR A 5 9.01 0.75 5.00
CA TYR A 5 8.87 2.15 4.59
C TYR A 5 10.21 2.91 4.62
N LYS A 6 10.36 3.90 3.74
CA LYS A 6 11.39 4.94 3.79
C LYS A 6 10.74 6.24 4.28
N PRO A 7 11.46 7.17 4.94
CA PRO A 7 12.88 7.15 5.27
C PRO A 7 13.20 6.43 6.58
N SER A 8 14.40 5.87 6.67
CA SER A 8 14.90 5.11 7.83
C SER A 8 15.73 6.00 8.75
N ASP A 9 15.28 7.24 8.99
CA ASP A 9 16.05 8.18 9.79
C ASP A 9 16.06 7.77 11.27
N ARG A 10 17.26 7.79 11.87
CA ARG A 10 17.52 7.24 13.22
C ARG A 10 17.06 8.16 14.37
N LEU A 11 16.60 9.38 14.07
CA LEU A 11 16.26 10.40 15.06
C LEU A 11 14.79 10.29 15.48
N VAL A 12 14.48 9.24 16.25
CA VAL A 12 13.14 8.98 16.82
C VAL A 12 12.65 10.10 17.77
N ALA A 13 13.53 11.00 18.21
CA ALA A 13 13.17 12.10 19.11
C ALA A 13 12.48 13.29 18.42
N ALA A 14 12.64 13.45 17.11
CA ALA A 14 12.03 14.56 16.36
C ALA A 14 10.60 14.24 15.91
N ARG A 15 9.80 15.28 15.65
CA ARG A 15 8.50 15.09 15.01
C ARG A 15 8.72 14.56 13.58
N PRO A 16 7.96 13.55 13.13
CA PRO A 16 8.11 13.01 11.77
C PRO A 16 7.78 14.01 10.66
N TYR A 17 7.12 15.12 11.00
CA TYR A 17 6.72 16.19 10.07
C TYR A 17 6.91 17.56 10.72
N GLU A 18 7.29 18.52 9.89
CA GLU A 18 7.31 19.93 10.25
C GLU A 18 5.90 20.50 10.38
N ARG A 19 5.74 21.58 11.16
CA ARG A 19 4.47 22.31 11.25
C ARG A 19 4.39 23.37 10.15
N GLY A 20 3.23 23.47 9.51
CA GLY A 20 2.95 24.50 8.52
C GLY A 20 1.65 24.22 7.76
N GLU A 21 1.29 25.13 6.86
CA GLU A 21 0.21 24.87 5.91
C GLU A 21 0.59 23.73 4.97
N SER A 22 -0.38 22.88 4.62
CA SER A 22 -0.15 21.77 3.70
C SER A 22 0.42 22.27 2.38
N CYS A 23 1.37 21.52 1.82
CA CYS A 23 2.02 21.82 0.55
C CYS A 23 2.86 23.12 0.48
N SER A 24 2.98 23.89 1.57
CA SER A 24 3.81 25.11 1.62
C SER A 24 5.31 24.86 1.40
N GLN A 25 5.76 23.62 1.53
CA GLN A 25 7.15 23.18 1.35
C GLN A 25 7.27 21.94 0.46
N CYS A 26 6.40 21.78 -0.56
CA CYS A 26 6.61 20.73 -1.54
C CYS A 26 7.91 20.97 -2.32
N PRO A 27 8.72 19.93 -2.61
CA PRO A 27 9.89 20.06 -3.45
C PRO A 27 9.53 20.49 -4.87
N ASP A 28 10.50 21.06 -5.58
CA ASP A 28 10.31 21.44 -6.99
C ASP A 28 9.88 20.26 -7.85
N GLY A 29 8.90 20.50 -8.73
CA GLY A 29 8.31 19.47 -9.60
C GLY A 29 7.25 18.59 -8.92
N TYR A 30 6.79 18.94 -7.72
CA TYR A 30 5.65 18.32 -7.06
C TYR A 30 4.45 19.28 -7.01
N GLY A 31 3.28 18.77 -7.36
CA GLY A 31 2.00 19.44 -7.15
C GLY A 31 1.41 19.11 -5.78
N CYS A 32 0.31 19.81 -5.43
CA CYS A 32 -0.46 19.51 -4.23
C CYS A 32 -1.73 18.75 -4.60
N GLN A 33 -1.85 17.51 -4.14
CA GLN A 33 -3.05 16.70 -4.31
C GLN A 33 -3.50 16.19 -2.94
N ARG A 34 -4.74 16.51 -2.55
CA ARG A 34 -5.32 16.08 -1.25
C ARG A 34 -4.38 16.37 -0.07
N ASN A 35 -3.84 17.60 -0.02
CA ASN A 35 -2.91 18.07 1.02
C ASN A 35 -1.59 17.30 1.10
N GLN A 36 -1.19 16.59 0.03
CA GLN A 36 0.08 15.87 -0.07
C GLN A 36 0.83 16.29 -1.33
N CYS A 37 2.16 16.33 -1.22
CA CYS A 37 3.01 16.56 -2.38
C CYS A 37 2.97 15.32 -3.29
N TYR A 38 2.55 15.52 -4.53
CA TYR A 38 2.45 14.47 -5.54
C TYR A 38 3.35 14.82 -6.72
N ARG A 39 4.11 13.84 -7.22
CA ARG A 39 4.93 14.05 -8.41
C ARG A 39 4.05 13.97 -9.63
N ASP A 40 3.87 15.09 -10.33
CA ASP A 40 3.23 15.08 -11.65
C ASP A 40 4.18 14.41 -12.65
N THR A 41 4.20 13.07 -12.67
CA THR A 41 4.76 12.35 -13.80
C THR A 41 3.89 12.67 -15.01
N PRO A 42 4.45 13.05 -16.18
CA PRO A 42 3.68 13.11 -17.42
C PRO A 42 2.93 11.79 -17.55
N ALA A 43 1.60 11.87 -17.55
CA ALA A 43 0.75 10.70 -17.64
C ALA A 43 0.98 10.04 -19.00
N THR A 44 1.93 9.11 -19.09
CA THR A 44 1.84 8.02 -20.05
C THR A 44 0.57 7.28 -19.69
N ALA A 45 -0.49 7.53 -20.47
CA ALA A 45 -1.79 6.86 -20.50
C ALA A 45 -2.19 6.17 -19.19
N SER A 46 -3.18 6.72 -18.50
CA SER A 46 -3.91 6.05 -17.42
C SER A 46 -4.40 4.67 -17.89
N ILE A 47 -3.60 3.64 -17.68
CA ILE A 47 -4.07 2.26 -17.68
C ILE A 47 -4.96 2.20 -16.44
N ALA A 48 -6.26 2.02 -16.65
CA ALA A 48 -7.22 1.87 -15.59
C ALA A 48 -6.69 0.88 -14.55
N MET A 49 -6.45 1.34 -13.31
CA MET A 49 -6.12 0.46 -12.20
C MET A 49 -7.35 -0.38 -11.90
N THR A 50 -7.43 -1.56 -12.47
CA THR A 50 -8.36 -2.60 -12.06
C THR A 50 -7.86 -3.14 -10.72
N THR A 51 -8.42 -2.65 -9.61
CA THR A 51 -8.13 -3.20 -8.28
C THR A 51 -8.89 -4.52 -8.13
N THR A 52 -8.25 -5.64 -8.46
CA THR A 52 -8.76 -6.97 -8.11
C THR A 52 -8.50 -7.20 -6.62
N SER A 53 -9.56 -7.15 -5.81
CA SER A 53 -9.52 -7.58 -4.41
C SER A 53 -9.13 -9.06 -4.35
N ILE A 54 -8.03 -9.38 -3.67
CA ILE A 54 -7.61 -10.76 -3.33
C ILE A 54 -8.39 -11.27 -2.09
N GLY A 55 -9.30 -10.46 -1.54
CA GLY A 55 -10.18 -10.85 -0.44
C GLY A 55 -11.08 -12.02 -0.83
N THR A 56 -10.77 -13.17 -0.23
CA THR A 56 -11.56 -14.43 -0.15
C THR A 56 -11.70 -15.30 -1.41
N VAL A 57 -10.62 -15.55 -2.15
CA VAL A 57 -10.54 -16.84 -2.87
C VAL A 57 -10.13 -17.90 -1.85
N LEU A 58 -11.09 -18.68 -1.36
CA LEU A 58 -10.81 -19.85 -0.54
C LEU A 58 -9.89 -20.75 -1.38
N SER A 59 -8.62 -20.84 -0.98
CA SER A 59 -7.61 -21.60 -1.72
C SER A 59 -8.12 -23.02 -1.89
N THR A 60 -8.16 -23.54 -3.12
CA THR A 60 -8.60 -24.92 -3.42
C THR A 60 -7.84 -25.95 -2.59
N ILE A 61 -6.63 -25.60 -2.17
CA ILE A 61 -5.78 -26.36 -1.27
C ILE A 61 -6.46 -26.56 0.10
N GLU A 62 -7.10 -25.56 0.68
CA GLU A 62 -7.77 -25.71 1.99
C GLU A 62 -8.97 -26.64 1.92
N ALA A 63 -9.75 -26.57 0.83
CA ALA A 63 -10.87 -27.48 0.60
C ALA A 63 -10.38 -28.94 0.39
N LEU A 64 -9.27 -29.13 -0.33
CA LEU A 64 -8.66 -30.45 -0.52
C LEU A 64 -8.13 -31.03 0.79
N ILE A 65 -7.45 -30.22 1.61
CA ILE A 65 -6.95 -30.65 2.92
C ILE A 65 -8.10 -31.10 3.82
N PHE A 66 -9.20 -30.33 3.87
CA PHE A 66 -10.37 -30.69 4.67
C PHE A 66 -11.02 -32.00 4.19
N ALA A 67 -11.18 -32.18 2.87
CA ALA A 67 -11.75 -33.41 2.31
C ALA A 67 -10.90 -34.66 2.62
N MET A 68 -9.58 -34.55 2.55
CA MET A 68 -8.67 -35.65 2.89
C MET A 68 -8.76 -36.02 4.37
N LEU A 69 -8.88 -35.04 5.28
CA LEU A 69 -9.07 -35.29 6.70
C LEU A 69 -10.38 -36.03 6.99
N LEU A 70 -11.48 -35.64 6.33
CA LEU A 70 -12.76 -36.35 6.45
C LEU A 70 -12.69 -37.80 5.96
N LEU A 71 -11.93 -38.06 4.90
CA LEU A 71 -11.73 -39.41 4.36
C LEU A 71 -10.89 -40.30 5.29
N HIS A 72 -9.98 -39.70 6.08
CA HIS A 72 -9.17 -40.41 7.07
C HIS A 72 -9.91 -40.70 8.39
N CYS A 73 -11.03 -40.02 8.64
CA CYS A 73 -11.86 -40.23 9.83
C CYS A 73 -13.01 -41.24 9.61
N PHE A 74 -13.17 -41.76 8.39
CA PHE A 74 -14.09 -42.85 8.04
C PHE A 74 -13.32 -44.14 7.77
#